data_AF-A0A1Y2U1P6-F1
#
_entry.id   AF-A0A1Y2U1P6-F1
#
_cell.length_a   1.000
_cell.length_b   1.000
_cell.length_c   1.000
_cell.angle_alpha   90.00
_cell.angle_beta   90.00
_cell.angle_gamma   90.00
#
_symmetry.space_group_name_H-M   'P 1'
#
loop_
_entity.id
_entity.type
_entity.pdbx_description
1 polymer ?
#
loop_
_entity_poly.entity_id
_entity_poly.type
_entity_poly.pdbx_seq_one_letter_code
_entity_poly.pdbx_strand_id
1 'polypeptide(L)'
;MDSETLDILPFRCAFHPTLENAEEVRSILENRVPREIAIEIVSLGYSPWLAKRRVHEERYHTELPRPEAGYSVAGLYLSSERIPVLEYKVIPRRIIFQTMAADQGWADFEGDGTFDNSHTWFEASILHPINPSTQTNSPLPALEDVLVNTWWDVESARSDLNEQGWDFVQREDRQLTWRTCNNITAQREYQDYWVEWIRRVETEVEDERAKGKGEGFLELLEPGFIVVLWARAEQRAWKNRVKAATIEIEYELT
;
A
#
# COMPACT_ATOMS: atom_id res chain seq x y z
N MET A 1 -21.14 6.01 -3.80
CA MET A 1 -19.92 6.83 -3.61
C MET A 1 -20.20 8.17 -4.23
N ASP A 2 -20.11 9.24 -3.43
CA ASP A 2 -20.40 10.60 -3.88
C ASP A 2 -19.29 11.11 -4.82
N SER A 3 -19.66 11.88 -5.84
CA SER A 3 -18.74 12.41 -6.85
C SER A 3 -17.54 13.17 -6.24
N GLU A 4 -17.74 13.83 -5.09
CA GLU A 4 -16.68 14.56 -4.37
C GLU A 4 -15.59 13.66 -3.79
N THR A 5 -15.89 12.39 -3.51
CA THR A 5 -14.90 11.42 -3.01
C THR A 5 -13.99 10.86 -4.10
N LEU A 6 -14.41 10.94 -5.36
CA LEU A 6 -13.63 10.50 -6.52
C LEU A 6 -12.52 11.51 -6.88
N ASP A 7 -12.71 12.78 -6.54
CA ASP A 7 -11.74 13.85 -6.77
C ASP A 7 -10.60 13.87 -5.74
N ILE A 8 -10.78 13.22 -4.58
CA ILE A 8 -9.73 13.10 -3.55
C ILE A 8 -8.77 11.98 -3.94
N LEU A 9 -7.50 12.33 -4.16
CA LEU A 9 -6.43 11.44 -4.64
C LEU A 9 -6.83 10.70 -5.92
N PRO A 10 -6.99 11.40 -7.06
CA PRO A 10 -7.25 10.74 -8.33
C PRO A 10 -6.11 9.78 -8.66
N PHE A 11 -6.47 8.64 -9.26
CA PHE A 11 -5.51 7.64 -9.71
C PHE A 11 -4.51 8.27 -10.68
N ARG A 12 -3.25 7.86 -10.56
CA ARG A 12 -2.15 8.53 -11.28
C ARG A 12 -2.13 8.15 -12.76
N CYS A 13 -2.71 7.01 -13.13
CA CYS A 13 -2.89 6.63 -14.52
C CYS A 13 -4.31 6.95 -14.99
N ALA A 14 -4.43 7.72 -16.09
CA ALA A 14 -5.72 8.05 -16.69
C ALA A 14 -6.40 6.85 -17.35
N PHE A 15 -5.60 5.88 -17.82
CA PHE A 15 -6.09 4.61 -18.37
C PHE A 15 -5.81 3.51 -17.36
N HIS A 16 -6.86 3.03 -16.71
CA HIS A 16 -6.77 2.16 -15.54
C HIS A 16 -7.73 0.96 -15.70
N PRO A 17 -7.54 0.12 -16.73
CA PRO A 17 -8.45 -0.98 -17.00
C PRO A 17 -8.43 -2.00 -15.86
N THR A 18 -9.61 -2.50 -15.50
CA THR A 18 -9.74 -3.54 -14.50
C THR A 18 -9.37 -4.91 -15.08
N LEU A 19 -9.23 -5.91 -14.20
CA LEU A 19 -9.10 -7.31 -14.64
C LEU A 19 -10.28 -7.72 -15.54
N GLU A 20 -11.50 -7.31 -15.19
CA GLU A 20 -12.70 -7.62 -15.97
C GLU A 20 -12.60 -7.05 -17.39
N ASN A 21 -12.11 -5.81 -17.55
CA ASN A 21 -11.89 -5.23 -18.88
C ASN A 21 -10.82 -6.02 -19.67
N ALA A 22 -9.74 -6.42 -19.01
CA ALA A 22 -8.69 -7.22 -19.64
C ALA A 22 -9.20 -8.61 -20.06
N GLU A 23 -10.03 -9.26 -19.24
CA GLU A 23 -10.62 -10.56 -19.54
C GLU A 23 -11.66 -10.49 -20.67
N GLU A 24 -12.47 -9.43 -20.70
CA GLU A 24 -13.43 -9.17 -21.78
C GLU A 24 -12.69 -9.05 -23.13
N VAL A 25 -11.65 -8.20 -23.18
CA VAL A 25 -10.84 -8.01 -24.40
C VAL A 25 -10.14 -9.30 -24.80
N ARG A 26 -9.60 -10.05 -23.83
CA ARG A 26 -9.00 -11.37 -24.10
C ARG A 26 -10.00 -12.32 -24.75
N SER A 27 -11.21 -12.43 -24.20
CA SER A 27 -12.26 -13.30 -24.75
C SER A 27 -12.62 -12.93 -26.19
N ILE A 28 -12.67 -11.63 -26.50
CA ILE A 28 -12.89 -11.15 -27.87
C ILE A 28 -11.72 -11.55 -28.80
N LEU A 29 -10.48 -11.42 -28.32
CA LEU A 29 -9.28 -11.73 -29.09
C LEU A 29 -9.09 -13.23 -29.33
N GLU A 30 -9.43 -14.09 -28.37
CA GLU A 30 -9.33 -15.55 -28.48
C GLU A 30 -10.20 -16.11 -29.63
N ASN A 31 -11.23 -15.36 -30.07
CA ASN A 31 -12.02 -15.70 -31.26
C ASN A 31 -11.31 -15.39 -32.59
N ARG A 32 -10.15 -14.72 -32.56
CA ARG A 32 -9.43 -14.20 -33.75
C ARG A 32 -7.97 -14.61 -33.81
N VAL A 33 -7.34 -14.82 -32.66
CA VAL A 33 -5.93 -15.20 -32.54
C VAL A 33 -5.77 -16.31 -31.50
N PRO A 34 -4.66 -17.09 -31.54
CA PRO A 34 -4.35 -18.06 -30.49
C PRO A 34 -4.35 -17.42 -29.09
N ARG A 35 -4.66 -18.23 -28.07
CA ARG A 35 -4.78 -17.78 -26.66
C ARG A 35 -3.52 -17.06 -26.18
N GLU A 36 -2.36 -17.58 -26.55
CA GLU A 36 -1.06 -17.02 -26.16
C GLU A 36 -0.89 -15.59 -26.69
N ILE A 37 -1.30 -15.36 -27.95
CA ILE A 37 -1.26 -14.04 -28.59
C ILE A 37 -2.31 -13.10 -27.99
N ALA A 38 -3.49 -13.61 -27.66
CA ALA A 38 -4.53 -12.83 -26.99
C ALA A 38 -4.04 -12.32 -25.62
N ILE A 39 -3.39 -13.19 -24.84
CA ILE A 39 -2.79 -12.82 -23.54
C ILE A 39 -1.72 -11.75 -23.74
N GLU A 40 -0.79 -11.93 -24.67
CA GLU A 40 0.29 -10.97 -24.94
C GLU A 40 -0.24 -9.60 -25.36
N ILE A 41 -1.25 -9.55 -26.24
CA ILE A 41 -1.89 -8.29 -26.67
C ILE A 41 -2.55 -7.57 -25.49
N VAL A 42 -3.30 -8.28 -24.65
CA VAL A 42 -3.96 -7.69 -23.46
C VAL A 42 -2.93 -7.22 -22.45
N SER A 43 -1.87 -8.00 -22.26
CA SER A 43 -0.78 -7.68 -21.35
C SER A 43 -0.08 -6.37 -21.73
N LEU A 44 0.22 -6.19 -23.03
CA LEU A 44 0.89 -4.99 -23.56
C LEU A 44 -0.05 -3.78 -23.74
N GLY A 45 -1.31 -4.02 -24.10
CA GLY A 45 -2.25 -2.97 -24.49
C GLY A 45 -3.19 -2.51 -23.37
N TYR A 46 -3.46 -3.38 -22.39
CA TYR A 46 -4.37 -3.09 -21.28
C TYR A 46 -3.63 -3.05 -19.94
N SER A 47 -2.69 -3.97 -19.64
CA SER A 47 -1.95 -4.01 -18.35
C SER A 47 -2.88 -3.75 -17.15
N PRO A 48 -3.73 -4.72 -16.76
CA PRO A 48 -4.78 -4.49 -15.77
C PRO A 48 -4.25 -4.00 -14.43
N TRP A 49 -5.10 -3.25 -13.76
CA TRP A 49 -4.81 -2.64 -12.48
C TRP A 49 -5.75 -3.13 -11.38
N LEU A 50 -5.19 -3.31 -10.19
CA LEU A 50 -5.89 -3.52 -8.94
C LEU A 50 -5.73 -2.25 -8.11
N ALA A 51 -6.81 -1.49 -7.93
CA ALA A 51 -6.77 -0.27 -7.15
C ALA A 51 -7.82 -0.26 -6.05
N LYS A 52 -7.40 0.22 -4.88
CA LYS A 52 -8.29 0.47 -3.76
C LYS A 52 -8.02 1.86 -3.20
N ARG A 53 -9.10 2.54 -2.81
CA ARG A 53 -9.08 3.85 -2.16
C ARG A 53 -9.83 3.78 -0.83
N ARG A 54 -9.29 4.44 0.18
CA ARG A 54 -10.00 4.77 1.42
C ARG A 54 -9.99 6.27 1.62
N VAL A 55 -11.17 6.86 1.81
CA VAL A 55 -11.36 8.27 2.18
C VAL A 55 -11.98 8.28 3.57
N HIS A 56 -11.12 8.24 4.59
CA HIS A 56 -11.52 8.20 5.98
C HIS A 56 -10.50 8.94 6.83
N GLU A 57 -10.93 9.96 7.58
CA GLU A 57 -10.03 10.67 8.48
C GLU A 57 -9.73 9.83 9.72
N GLU A 58 -8.46 9.48 9.90
CA GLU A 58 -7.98 8.71 11.04
C GLU A 58 -6.73 9.35 11.63
N ARG A 59 -6.50 9.11 12.92
CA ARG A 59 -5.45 9.78 13.71
C ARG A 59 -4.71 8.74 14.52
N TYR A 60 -3.41 8.64 14.28
CA TYR A 60 -2.54 7.70 14.95
C TYR A 60 -1.59 8.46 15.86
N HIS A 61 -1.81 8.34 17.15
CA HIS A 61 -1.16 9.14 18.19
C HIS A 61 -0.38 8.26 19.16
N THR A 62 0.75 8.78 19.61
CA THR A 62 1.62 8.11 20.58
C THR A 62 1.25 8.52 22.01
N GLU A 63 0.58 7.66 22.78
CA GLU A 63 0.14 8.00 24.15
C GLU A 63 1.08 7.54 25.25
N LEU A 64 1.54 6.29 25.20
CA LEU A 64 2.27 5.67 26.31
C LEU A 64 3.61 5.12 25.83
N PRO A 65 4.73 5.46 26.50
CA PRO A 65 6.02 4.87 26.17
C PRO A 65 6.06 3.42 26.65
N ARG A 66 6.74 2.56 25.88
CA ARG A 66 7.21 1.28 26.41
C ARG A 66 8.56 1.50 27.12
N PRO A 67 8.77 0.92 28.32
CA PRO A 67 10.09 0.91 28.92
C PRO A 67 11.10 0.37 27.90
N GLU A 68 12.19 1.10 27.67
CA GLU A 68 13.30 0.76 26.76
C GLU A 68 13.09 0.97 25.25
N ALA A 69 11.86 1.17 24.75
CA ALA A 69 11.59 1.26 23.30
C ALA A 69 11.13 2.65 22.78
N GLY A 70 10.90 3.64 23.66
CA GLY A 70 10.58 5.01 23.25
C GLY A 70 9.08 5.29 23.15
N TYR A 71 8.62 5.94 22.07
CA TYR A 71 7.21 6.20 21.72
C TYR A 71 6.99 5.80 20.26
N SER A 72 6.06 4.89 19.97
CA SER A 72 5.73 4.48 18.60
C SER A 72 4.29 4.00 18.48
N VAL A 73 3.70 4.19 17.31
CA VAL A 73 2.39 3.64 16.95
C VAL A 73 2.38 3.21 15.49
N ALA A 74 1.80 2.06 15.20
CA ALA A 74 1.44 1.56 13.88
C ALA A 74 -0.07 1.39 13.83
N GLY A 75 -0.71 2.00 12.85
CA GLY A 75 -2.11 1.74 12.52
C GLY A 75 -2.24 1.22 11.11
N LEU A 76 -3.05 0.18 10.92
CA LEU A 76 -3.37 -0.35 9.61
C LEU A 76 -4.39 0.57 8.93
N TYR A 77 -3.96 1.35 7.94
CA TYR A 77 -4.86 2.32 7.29
C TYR A 77 -5.57 1.75 6.07
N LEU A 78 -4.89 0.94 5.25
CA LEU A 78 -5.47 0.45 4.01
C LEU A 78 -4.88 -0.91 3.63
N SER A 79 -5.73 -1.88 3.29
CA SER A 79 -5.32 -3.15 2.66
C SER A 79 -5.80 -3.22 1.22
N SER A 80 -4.96 -3.62 0.27
CA SER A 80 -5.37 -3.89 -1.10
C SER A 80 -6.33 -5.07 -1.17
N GLU A 81 -7.03 -5.22 -2.29
CA GLU A 81 -7.62 -6.50 -2.63
C GLU A 81 -6.52 -7.55 -2.91
N ARG A 82 -6.94 -8.82 -3.02
CA ARG A 82 -6.02 -9.91 -3.39
C ARG A 82 -5.58 -9.76 -4.83
N ILE A 83 -4.29 -9.95 -5.05
CA ILE A 83 -3.76 -10.10 -6.40
C ILE A 83 -4.40 -11.37 -6.99
N PRO A 84 -5.01 -11.29 -8.18
CA PRO A 84 -5.80 -12.38 -8.72
C PRO A 84 -4.94 -13.62 -8.98
N VAL A 85 -5.45 -14.79 -8.58
CA VAL A 85 -4.87 -16.09 -8.91
C VAL A 85 -5.58 -16.62 -10.15
N LEU A 86 -4.89 -16.59 -11.28
CA LEU A 86 -5.45 -16.95 -12.59
C LEU A 86 -4.77 -18.21 -13.14
N GLU A 87 -5.35 -18.80 -14.19
CA GLU A 87 -4.75 -19.96 -14.89
C GLU A 87 -3.41 -19.63 -15.56
N TYR A 88 -3.19 -18.35 -15.84
CA TYR A 88 -2.00 -17.80 -16.45
C TYR A 88 -1.29 -16.91 -15.44
N LYS A 89 -0.01 -16.65 -15.68
CA LYS A 89 0.85 -16.03 -14.69
C LYS A 89 0.56 -14.53 -14.63
N VAL A 90 0.33 -14.06 -13.40
CA VAL A 90 0.16 -12.64 -13.07
C VAL A 90 1.45 -12.14 -12.44
N ILE A 91 2.04 -11.09 -13.01
CA ILE A 91 3.31 -10.52 -12.56
C ILE A 91 3.07 -9.06 -12.18
N PRO A 92 3.04 -8.70 -10.88
CA PRO A 92 3.02 -7.30 -10.47
C PRO A 92 4.21 -6.56 -11.08
N ARG A 93 3.93 -5.45 -11.74
CA ARG A 93 4.90 -4.66 -12.52
C ARG A 93 5.18 -3.31 -11.90
N ARG A 94 4.16 -2.70 -11.33
CA ARG A 94 4.24 -1.35 -10.77
C ARG A 94 3.26 -1.25 -9.63
N ILE A 95 3.64 -0.51 -8.59
CA ILE A 95 2.76 -0.16 -7.50
C ILE A 95 2.90 1.33 -7.19
N ILE A 96 1.78 1.97 -6.93
CA ILE A 96 1.69 3.38 -6.52
C ILE A 96 0.97 3.44 -5.19
N PHE A 97 1.58 4.15 -4.25
CA PHE A 97 0.92 4.56 -3.02
C PHE A 97 0.67 6.05 -3.10
N GLN A 98 -0.53 6.50 -2.78
CA GLN A 98 -0.82 7.91 -2.52
C GLN A 98 -1.43 8.06 -1.13
N THR A 99 -1.09 9.13 -0.44
CA THR A 99 -1.68 9.49 0.85
C THR A 99 -2.00 10.97 0.88
N MET A 100 -3.12 11.32 1.49
CA MET A 100 -3.46 12.69 1.85
C MET A 100 -3.35 12.78 3.37
N ALA A 101 -2.27 13.38 3.86
CA ALA A 101 -1.90 13.29 5.26
C ALA A 101 -1.27 14.58 5.79
N ALA A 102 -1.20 14.71 7.10
CA ALA A 102 -0.58 15.83 7.80
C ALA A 102 0.09 15.36 9.08
N ASP A 103 1.10 16.11 9.50
CA ASP A 103 1.66 16.00 10.84
C ASP A 103 0.77 16.74 11.86
N GLN A 104 1.11 16.68 13.15
CA GLN A 104 0.42 17.43 14.22
C GLN A 104 0.54 18.96 14.08
N GLY A 105 1.56 19.36 13.36
CA GLY A 105 1.93 20.72 13.01
C GLY A 105 2.49 21.59 14.13
N TRP A 106 3.37 21.00 14.92
CA TRP A 106 4.39 21.68 15.72
C TRP A 106 5.55 20.68 15.92
N ALA A 107 6.77 21.17 16.01
CA ALA A 107 7.95 20.42 16.42
C ALA A 107 8.77 21.26 17.41
N ASP A 108 9.38 20.62 18.40
CA ASP A 108 10.30 21.27 19.34
C ASP A 108 11.75 21.27 18.82
N PHE A 109 11.97 20.68 17.65
CA PHE A 109 13.26 20.54 16.98
C PHE A 109 13.24 21.29 15.64
N GLU A 110 14.42 21.62 15.08
CA GLU A 110 14.53 22.22 13.75
C GLU A 110 13.92 21.29 12.66
N GLY A 111 13.55 21.83 11.49
CA GLY A 111 12.99 21.04 10.38
C GLY A 111 11.57 21.43 9.95
N ASP A 112 11.01 22.49 10.51
CA ASP A 112 9.69 23.00 10.15
C ASP A 112 9.54 23.19 8.63
N GLY A 113 8.50 22.56 8.06
CA GLY A 113 8.23 22.66 6.62
C GLY A 113 9.15 21.82 5.73
N THR A 114 10.03 20.98 6.30
CA THR A 114 10.87 20.04 5.56
C THR A 114 10.57 18.58 5.98
N PHE A 115 11.32 17.62 5.45
CA PHE A 115 11.27 16.22 5.91
C PHE A 115 12.27 15.92 7.04
N ASP A 116 13.05 16.92 7.48
CA ASP A 116 13.98 16.79 8.59
C ASP A 116 13.22 16.65 9.91
N ASN A 117 13.65 15.71 10.74
CA ASN A 117 12.98 15.39 12.01
C ASN A 117 11.49 15.05 11.84
N SER A 118 11.11 14.49 10.69
CA SER A 118 9.77 13.96 10.47
C SER A 118 9.60 12.67 11.24
N HIS A 119 8.65 12.70 12.17
CA HIS A 119 8.28 11.54 12.99
C HIS A 119 6.88 11.02 12.67
N THR A 120 6.33 11.37 11.50
CA THR A 120 5.12 10.75 10.97
C THR A 120 5.36 10.31 9.53
N TRP A 121 5.07 9.04 9.24
CA TRP A 121 5.34 8.45 7.93
C TRP A 121 4.42 7.27 7.65
N PHE A 122 4.64 6.66 6.49
CA PHE A 122 3.92 5.50 6.02
C PHE A 122 4.88 4.36 5.65
N GLU A 123 4.42 3.14 5.88
CA GLU A 123 5.13 1.90 5.55
C GLU A 123 4.19 0.96 4.84
N ALA A 124 4.70 0.17 3.90
CA ALA A 124 3.97 -0.90 3.23
C ALA A 124 4.49 -2.26 3.69
N SER A 125 3.60 -3.24 3.83
CA SER A 125 3.97 -4.66 3.99
C SER A 125 3.25 -5.52 2.96
N ILE A 126 3.82 -6.68 2.68
CA ILE A 126 3.19 -7.72 1.87
C ILE A 126 2.70 -8.81 2.80
N LEU A 127 1.45 -9.22 2.65
CA LEU A 127 0.87 -10.32 3.43
C LEU A 127 0.51 -11.47 2.51
N HIS A 128 0.84 -12.69 2.95
CA HIS A 128 0.47 -13.92 2.28
C HIS A 128 -0.57 -14.68 3.10
N PRO A 129 -1.46 -15.46 2.47
CA PRO A 129 -2.41 -16.30 3.20
C PRO A 129 -1.66 -17.42 3.93
N ILE A 130 -2.03 -17.68 5.19
CA ILE A 130 -1.48 -18.80 5.98
C ILE A 130 -1.96 -20.15 5.41
N ASN A 131 -3.22 -20.21 5.00
CA ASN A 131 -3.84 -21.41 4.44
C ASN A 131 -4.21 -21.21 2.97
N PRO A 132 -3.31 -21.53 2.01
CA PRO A 132 -3.55 -21.30 0.59
C PRO A 132 -4.72 -22.12 0.04
N SER A 133 -5.08 -23.24 0.68
CA SER A 133 -6.24 -24.07 0.33
C SER A 133 -7.60 -23.44 0.66
N THR A 134 -7.63 -22.36 1.44
CA THR A 134 -8.85 -21.60 1.77
C THR A 134 -9.03 -20.35 0.90
N GLN A 135 -8.23 -20.21 -0.17
CA GLN A 135 -8.39 -19.19 -1.21
C GLN A 135 -9.70 -19.41 -1.97
N THR A 136 -10.81 -19.08 -1.33
CA THR A 136 -12.11 -18.93 -1.97
C THR A 136 -12.18 -17.52 -2.55
N ASN A 137 -12.79 -17.37 -3.74
CA ASN A 137 -13.06 -16.07 -4.36
C ASN A 137 -14.13 -15.26 -3.60
N SER A 138 -14.49 -15.68 -2.38
CA SER A 138 -15.41 -14.95 -1.53
C SER A 138 -14.76 -13.64 -1.06
N PRO A 139 -15.50 -12.52 -1.08
CA PRO A 139 -14.99 -11.27 -0.53
C PRO A 139 -14.66 -11.45 0.94
N LEU A 140 -13.42 -11.18 1.33
CA LEU A 140 -13.07 -11.01 2.74
C LEU A 140 -13.43 -9.58 3.17
N PRO A 141 -13.79 -9.37 4.45
CA PRO A 141 -13.85 -8.02 4.98
C PRO A 141 -12.48 -7.35 4.84
N ALA A 142 -12.47 -6.04 4.60
CA ALA A 142 -11.23 -5.28 4.54
C ALA A 142 -10.52 -5.35 5.90
N LEU A 143 -9.20 -5.53 5.91
CA LEU A 143 -8.48 -5.72 7.17
C LEU A 143 -8.58 -4.50 8.07
N GLU A 144 -8.58 -3.29 7.51
CA GLU A 144 -8.76 -2.04 8.25
C GLU A 144 -10.13 -1.90 8.94
N ASP A 145 -11.15 -2.64 8.49
CA ASP A 145 -12.48 -2.62 9.10
C ASP A 145 -12.58 -3.60 10.28
N VAL A 146 -11.76 -4.65 10.28
CA VAL A 146 -11.74 -5.70 11.32
C VAL A 146 -10.68 -5.40 12.38
N LEU A 147 -9.51 -4.93 11.96
CA LEU A 147 -8.35 -4.64 12.80
C LEU A 147 -8.27 -3.14 13.10
N VAL A 148 -9.19 -2.68 13.95
CA VAL A 148 -9.29 -1.26 14.37
C VAL A 148 -8.27 -0.91 15.46
N ASN A 149 -7.48 -1.88 15.92
CA ASN A 149 -6.45 -1.67 16.93
C ASN A 149 -5.27 -0.87 16.35
N THR A 150 -4.51 -0.26 17.25
CA THR A 150 -3.17 0.25 16.94
C THR A 150 -2.14 -0.59 17.67
N TRP A 151 -1.01 -0.82 17.04
CA TRP A 151 0.10 -1.56 17.60
C TRP A 151 1.28 -0.64 17.87
N TRP A 152 2.24 -1.16 18.62
CA TRP A 152 3.48 -0.45 18.88
C TRP A 152 4.35 -0.30 17.62
N ASP A 153 4.58 -1.44 16.97
CA ASP A 153 5.25 -1.60 15.70
C ASP A 153 4.43 -2.53 14.81
N VAL A 154 4.85 -2.66 13.56
CA VAL A 154 4.16 -3.52 12.58
C VAL A 154 4.24 -5.00 12.96
N GLU A 155 5.36 -5.45 13.55
CA GLU A 155 5.51 -6.85 13.98
C GLU A 155 4.53 -7.22 15.11
N SER A 156 4.22 -6.29 16.01
CA SER A 156 3.24 -6.49 17.08
C SER A 156 1.83 -6.77 16.53
N ALA A 157 1.55 -6.44 15.27
CA ALA A 157 0.27 -6.75 14.61
C ALA A 157 0.20 -8.20 14.09
N ARG A 158 1.31 -8.95 14.08
CA ARG A 158 1.38 -10.30 13.48
C ARG A 158 0.36 -11.27 14.07
N SER A 159 0.16 -11.27 15.39
CA SER A 159 -0.81 -12.16 16.02
C SER A 159 -2.23 -11.91 15.52
N ASP A 160 -2.64 -10.64 15.49
CA ASP A 160 -3.98 -10.23 15.04
C ASP A 160 -4.18 -10.51 13.54
N LEU A 161 -3.15 -10.27 12.72
CA LEU A 161 -3.15 -10.62 11.30
C LEU A 161 -3.27 -12.14 11.08
N ASN A 162 -2.54 -12.94 11.87
CA ASN A 162 -2.58 -14.39 11.78
C ASN A 162 -3.98 -14.93 12.13
N GLU A 163 -4.68 -14.32 13.09
CA GLU A 163 -6.08 -14.62 13.40
C GLU A 163 -7.02 -14.33 12.22
N GLN A 164 -6.68 -13.34 11.39
CA GLN A 164 -7.37 -13.05 10.13
C GLN A 164 -6.87 -13.92 8.95
N GLY A 165 -5.96 -14.86 9.19
CA GLY A 165 -5.44 -15.80 8.20
C GLY A 165 -4.31 -15.27 7.32
N TRP A 166 -3.66 -14.19 7.73
CA TRP A 166 -2.58 -13.52 7.00
C TRP A 166 -1.29 -13.50 7.80
N ASP A 167 -0.16 -13.73 7.14
CA ASP A 167 1.16 -13.57 7.76
C ASP A 167 2.06 -12.68 6.88
N PHE A 168 3.08 -12.08 7.47
CA PHE A 168 4.00 -11.18 6.77
C PHE A 168 4.94 -11.95 5.86
N VAL A 169 5.11 -11.44 4.64
CA VAL A 169 6.27 -11.77 3.82
C VAL A 169 7.48 -11.03 4.38
N GLN A 170 8.52 -11.78 4.71
CA GLN A 170 9.74 -11.26 5.31
C GLN A 170 10.84 -11.06 4.25
N ARG A 171 11.52 -9.91 4.31
CA ARG A 171 12.70 -9.60 3.50
C ARG A 171 13.91 -10.42 3.93
N GLU A 172 14.93 -10.47 3.08
CA GLU A 172 16.20 -11.15 3.40
C GLU A 172 16.89 -10.58 4.66
N ASP A 173 16.75 -9.27 4.90
CA ASP A 173 17.27 -8.56 6.07
C ASP A 173 16.38 -8.69 7.32
N ARG A 174 15.35 -9.54 7.27
CA ARG A 174 14.33 -9.77 8.30
C ARG A 174 13.35 -8.62 8.53
N GLN A 175 13.43 -7.53 7.75
CA GLN A 175 12.43 -6.47 7.80
C GLN A 175 11.12 -6.94 7.17
N LEU A 176 10.02 -6.34 7.62
CA LEU A 176 8.64 -6.69 7.23
C LEU A 176 7.95 -5.56 6.49
N THR A 177 8.61 -4.41 6.44
CA THR A 177 8.07 -3.17 5.93
C THR A 177 9.02 -2.53 4.94
N TRP A 178 8.43 -1.74 4.05
CA TRP A 178 9.11 -0.83 3.15
C TRP A 178 8.56 0.56 3.41
N ARG A 179 9.44 1.51 3.70
CA ARG A 179 9.03 2.90 3.88
C ARG A 179 8.47 3.46 2.58
N THR A 180 7.31 4.11 2.61
CA THR A 180 6.69 4.68 1.41
C THR A 180 6.91 6.18 1.33
N CYS A 181 6.25 6.96 2.19
CA CYS A 181 6.34 8.42 2.23
C CYS A 181 6.41 8.93 3.67
N ASN A 182 7.11 10.04 3.87
CA ASN A 182 7.07 10.80 5.13
C ASN A 182 6.13 12.00 4.99
N ASN A 183 5.54 12.42 6.11
CA ASN A 183 4.89 13.71 6.18
C ASN A 183 5.94 14.82 6.33
N ILE A 184 5.57 16.03 5.94
CA ILE A 184 6.37 17.22 6.23
C ILE A 184 6.26 17.55 7.72
N THR A 185 7.40 17.76 8.36
CA THR A 185 7.52 18.07 9.79
C THR A 185 6.78 19.36 10.12
N ALA A 186 6.05 19.34 11.23
CA ALA A 186 5.33 20.48 11.75
C ALA A 186 4.32 21.10 10.75
N GLN A 187 3.83 20.32 9.78
CA GLN A 187 2.78 20.75 8.85
C GLN A 187 1.38 20.31 9.32
N ARG A 188 0.48 21.27 9.59
CA ARG A 188 -0.93 20.99 9.99
C ARG A 188 -1.87 20.73 8.81
N GLU A 189 -1.54 21.30 7.67
CA GLU A 189 -2.36 21.23 6.46
C GLU A 189 -2.16 19.88 5.78
N TYR A 190 -3.25 19.28 5.31
CA TYR A 190 -3.17 18.05 4.53
C TYR A 190 -2.41 18.29 3.24
N GLN A 191 -1.44 17.43 2.97
CA GLN A 191 -0.65 17.40 1.76
C GLN A 191 -0.83 16.05 1.07
N ASP A 192 -0.62 16.06 -0.24
CA ASP A 192 -0.67 14.85 -1.06
C ASP A 192 0.75 14.30 -1.24
N TYR A 193 0.99 13.11 -0.73
CA TYR A 193 2.24 12.37 -0.89
C TYR A 193 2.01 11.18 -1.81
N TRP A 194 3.06 10.78 -2.52
CA TRP A 194 3.01 9.56 -3.32
C TRP A 194 4.40 9.00 -3.59
N VAL A 195 4.45 7.70 -3.76
CA VAL A 195 5.64 6.98 -4.25
C VAL A 195 5.21 5.93 -5.26
N GLU A 196 6.07 5.71 -6.24
CA GLU A 196 5.90 4.71 -7.29
C GLU A 196 7.11 3.80 -7.29
N TRP A 197 6.85 2.49 -7.31
CA TRP A 197 7.87 1.48 -7.47
C TRP A 197 7.57 0.68 -8.73
N ILE A 198 8.61 0.40 -9.51
CA ILE A 198 8.51 -0.37 -10.75
C ILE A 198 9.46 -1.56 -10.65
N ARG A 199 8.97 -2.74 -11.02
CA ARG A 199 9.68 -4.00 -10.90
C ARG A 199 10.96 -3.97 -11.72
N ARG A 200 12.09 -4.34 -11.11
CA ARG A 200 13.44 -4.32 -11.72
C ARG A 200 13.91 -2.94 -12.22
N VAL A 201 13.32 -1.86 -11.73
CA VAL A 201 13.78 -0.49 -12.00
C VAL A 201 14.09 0.16 -10.66
N GLU A 202 15.30 0.68 -10.51
CA GLU A 202 15.68 1.41 -9.30
C GLU A 202 14.89 2.71 -9.20
N THR A 203 14.26 2.94 -8.05
CA THR A 203 13.50 4.16 -7.81
C THR A 203 14.46 5.30 -7.50
N GLU A 204 14.60 6.25 -8.43
CA GLU A 204 15.31 7.50 -8.18
C GLU A 204 14.45 8.42 -7.29
N VAL A 205 15.00 8.84 -6.16
CA VAL A 205 14.31 9.72 -5.21
C VAL A 205 15.15 10.98 -5.01
N GLU A 206 14.55 12.15 -5.21
CA GLU A 206 15.21 13.45 -5.01
C GLU A 206 15.61 13.68 -3.55
N ASP A 207 14.74 13.26 -2.61
CA ASP A 207 14.97 13.29 -1.17
C ASP A 207 14.58 11.95 -0.54
N GLU A 208 15.58 11.16 -0.14
CA GLU A 208 15.38 9.85 0.51
C GLU A 208 14.65 9.95 1.86
N ARG A 209 14.56 11.14 2.45
CA ARG A 209 13.75 11.38 3.66
C ARG A 209 12.28 11.52 3.32
N ALA A 210 11.95 11.97 2.11
CA ALA A 210 10.58 12.14 1.67
C ALA A 210 9.94 10.81 1.24
N LYS A 211 10.70 9.97 0.51
CA LYS A 211 10.18 8.73 -0.08
C LYS A 211 11.16 7.56 0.06
N GLY A 212 10.62 6.36 0.24
CA GLY A 212 11.42 5.14 0.21
C GLY A 212 11.55 4.54 -1.20
N LYS A 213 12.62 3.78 -1.42
CA LYS A 213 13.01 3.24 -2.73
C LYS A 213 12.25 1.97 -3.16
N GLY A 214 11.65 1.25 -2.21
CA GLY A 214 10.87 0.04 -2.52
C GLY A 214 11.67 -1.17 -2.98
N GLU A 215 12.99 -1.21 -2.70
CA GLU A 215 13.88 -2.27 -3.19
C GLU A 215 13.39 -3.67 -2.82
N GLY A 216 13.23 -4.54 -3.83
CA GLY A 216 12.79 -5.92 -3.65
C GLY A 216 11.30 -6.10 -3.36
N PHE A 217 10.51 -5.02 -3.30
CA PHE A 217 9.09 -5.10 -2.94
C PHE A 217 8.29 -5.91 -3.98
N LEU A 218 8.38 -5.52 -5.26
CA LEU A 218 7.61 -6.15 -6.34
C LEU A 218 8.14 -7.55 -6.69
N GLU A 219 9.39 -7.85 -6.34
CA GLU A 219 10.00 -9.17 -6.52
C GLU A 219 9.40 -10.22 -5.58
N LEU A 220 8.97 -9.82 -4.39
CA LEU A 220 8.34 -10.67 -3.37
C LEU A 220 6.81 -10.78 -3.49
N LEU A 221 6.21 -9.97 -4.36
CA LEU A 221 4.77 -9.91 -4.51
C LEU A 221 4.26 -11.00 -5.47
N GLU A 222 3.36 -11.85 -4.98
CA GLU A 222 2.82 -13.01 -5.71
C GLU A 222 1.29 -12.99 -5.82
N PRO A 223 0.71 -13.73 -6.79
CA PRO A 223 -0.72 -13.98 -6.85
C PRO A 223 -1.28 -14.51 -5.52
N GLY A 224 -2.44 -13.99 -5.11
CA GLY A 224 -3.11 -14.31 -3.85
C GLY A 224 -2.67 -13.47 -2.65
N PHE A 225 -1.55 -12.73 -2.78
CA PHE A 225 -1.08 -11.85 -1.71
C PHE A 225 -1.86 -10.53 -1.70
N ILE A 226 -1.74 -9.79 -0.59
CA ILE A 226 -2.24 -8.43 -0.45
C ILE A 226 -1.10 -7.51 -0.01
N VAL A 227 -1.28 -6.22 -0.28
CA VAL A 227 -0.42 -5.15 0.21
C VAL A 227 -1.17 -4.36 1.26
N VAL A 228 -0.51 -4.05 2.37
CA VAL A 228 -1.07 -3.21 3.42
C VAL A 228 -0.24 -1.95 3.61
N LEU A 229 -0.92 -0.85 3.95
CA LEU A 229 -0.34 0.46 4.23
C LEU A 229 -0.56 0.81 5.70
N TRP A 230 0.56 1.03 6.39
CA TRP A 230 0.62 1.42 7.79
C TRP A 230 0.85 2.92 7.90
N ALA A 231 0.10 3.56 8.79
CA ALA A 231 0.39 4.91 9.25
C ALA A 231 1.20 4.83 10.54
N ARG A 232 2.32 5.56 10.57
CA ARG A 232 3.29 5.54 11.67
C ARG A 232 3.40 6.91 12.31
N ALA A 233 3.55 6.93 13.62
CA ALA A 233 4.05 8.09 14.36
C ALA A 233 5.05 7.62 15.42
N GLU A 234 6.08 8.42 15.63
CA GLU A 234 7.12 8.24 16.64
C GLU A 234 7.29 9.55 17.41
N GLN A 235 7.89 9.53 18.60
CA GLN A 235 7.99 10.65 19.56
C GLN A 235 6.77 10.84 20.43
N ARG A 236 6.97 11.49 21.58
CA ARG A 236 5.95 11.71 22.60
C ARG A 236 4.87 12.68 22.12
N ALA A 237 3.60 12.26 22.19
CA ALA A 237 2.46 13.08 21.77
C ALA A 237 2.48 13.46 20.29
N TRP A 238 3.24 12.72 19.47
CA TRP A 238 3.21 12.88 18.04
C TRP A 238 1.95 12.28 17.44
N LYS A 239 1.46 12.86 16.34
CA LYS A 239 0.21 12.42 15.71
C LYS A 239 0.26 12.48 14.19
N ASN A 240 0.16 11.31 13.56
CA ASN A 240 -0.06 11.21 12.12
C ASN A 240 -1.56 11.32 11.82
N ARG A 241 -1.94 12.27 10.96
CA ARG A 241 -3.32 12.49 10.52
C ARG A 241 -3.44 12.04 9.08
N VAL A 242 -4.26 11.03 8.83
CA VAL A 242 -4.50 10.52 7.49
C VAL A 242 -5.93 10.85 7.11
N LYS A 243 -6.15 11.38 5.90
CA LYS A 243 -7.49 11.72 5.38
C LYS A 243 -7.92 10.77 4.27
N ALA A 244 -6.99 10.37 3.42
CA ALA A 244 -7.22 9.40 2.37
C ALA A 244 -5.93 8.68 2.00
N ALA A 245 -6.06 7.49 1.40
CA ALA A 245 -4.97 6.81 0.74
C ALA A 245 -5.45 5.94 -0.43
N THR A 246 -4.54 5.66 -1.36
CA THR A 246 -4.72 4.71 -2.45
C THR A 246 -3.56 3.72 -2.50
N ILE A 247 -3.88 2.49 -2.93
CA ILE A 247 -2.91 1.50 -3.39
C ILE A 247 -3.35 1.11 -4.80
N GLU A 248 -2.47 1.30 -5.78
CA GLU A 248 -2.70 0.95 -7.19
C GLU A 248 -1.61 -0.02 -7.62
N ILE A 249 -1.97 -1.23 -8.06
CA ILE A 249 -1.04 -2.28 -8.49
C ILE A 249 -1.34 -2.61 -9.95
N GLU A 250 -0.40 -2.35 -10.83
CA GLU A 250 -0.41 -2.78 -12.23
C GLU A 250 0.27 -4.13 -12.35
N TYR A 251 -0.30 -5.04 -13.14
CA TYR A 251 0.30 -6.34 -13.39
C TYR A 251 0.24 -6.75 -14.86
N GLU A 252 1.26 -7.50 -15.24
CA GLU A 252 1.41 -8.14 -16.54
C GLU A 252 0.77 -9.53 -16.51
N LEU A 253 0.14 -9.91 -17.61
CA LEU A 253 -0.44 -11.25 -17.84
C LEU A 253 0.48 -12.02 -18.79
N THR A 254 0.90 -13.23 -18.42
CA THR A 254 1.81 -14.07 -19.23
C THR A 254 1.41 -15.53 -19.24
#